data_AF-A0A7U9R2L4-F1
#
_entry.id   AF-A0A7U9R2L4-F1
#
_cell.length_a   1.000
_cell.length_b   1.000
_cell.length_c   1.000
_cell.angle_alpha   90.00
_cell.angle_beta   90.00
_cell.angle_gamma   90.00
#
_symmetry.space_group_name_H-M   'P 1'
#
loop_
_entity.id
_entity.type
_entity.pdbx_description
1 polymer ?
#
loop_
_entity_poly.entity_id
_entity_poly.type
_entity_poly.pdbx_seq_one_letter_code
_entity_poly.pdbx_strand_id
1 'polypeptide(L)'
;MPALKKKHAPVVLCTYDKEKCGQTLKRAGIKYKKDYVLAEDLFESIDLDIMRDCRKLYAYVGEMNFRDRIDFCYQLFIIMHHIGREDIEDHDTVRKIEKTICYVLMFFIENLFRKKVVFVKNLNNVSITKKDFICVNSSKEENDKMLYQEGIAKGRKVYTIQMLERYCFASRLLRKTYFDKRQNGCKCTLPYEMFYINPDGNVWLCPCFGELTVSDLIGNSAEEAWNSTIAKIMRLSVENNTYTFCDRRCKDFWKNPDGVELLERKSIKLPAQPSKLMVAFDRACNLRCRSCRVKPYVKNCYEKEQTILHYADVINKSGWLDNCDKLTIGGDGETFLSKGYKKVLFEDASKIRKKVNIMTNGTLFTPTIWEQLEGKYEHISMSISVDAVTEATYKKLRGGSFKQLMKNMEFLSELRREGKVDFVQVNMIVQEGNYREMKDFVLWAKKLGFDRAYLSPIWNWGTYLDSEFKRISIFADRGERKMKAKVKECLKDEVFSDPIVLKRWSQG
;
A
#
# COMPACT_ATOMS: atom_id res chain seq x y z
N MET A 1 -30.93 -11.33 5.54
CA MET A 1 -31.50 -12.53 4.92
C MET A 1 -33.01 -12.48 5.06
N PRO A 2 -33.81 -12.65 3.99
CA PRO A 2 -35.03 -13.41 4.14
C PRO A 2 -34.61 -14.84 4.49
N ALA A 3 -35.07 -15.36 5.62
CA ALA A 3 -34.74 -16.71 6.05
C ALA A 3 -35.16 -17.70 4.96
N LEU A 4 -34.20 -18.43 4.38
CA LEU A 4 -34.46 -19.63 3.60
C LEU A 4 -34.93 -20.72 4.58
N LYS A 5 -36.20 -20.64 4.99
CA LYS A 5 -36.87 -21.68 5.77
C LYS A 5 -37.22 -22.83 4.83
N LYS A 6 -36.32 -23.80 4.62
CA LYS A 6 -36.67 -25.12 4.05
C LYS A 6 -35.77 -26.24 4.55
N LYS A 7 -36.35 -27.45 4.63
CA LYS A 7 -35.77 -28.73 5.08
C LYS A 7 -34.53 -29.23 4.31
N HIS A 8 -34.13 -28.58 3.21
CA HIS A 8 -32.98 -28.97 2.38
C HIS A 8 -32.15 -27.74 1.97
N ALA A 9 -30.82 -27.92 1.89
CA ALA A 9 -29.91 -26.88 1.44
C ALA A 9 -30.18 -26.51 -0.04
N PRO A 10 -30.16 -25.21 -0.41
CA PRO A 10 -30.35 -24.79 -1.80
C PRO A 10 -29.19 -25.27 -2.68
N VAL A 11 -29.49 -25.73 -3.90
CA VAL A 11 -28.47 -26.07 -4.91
C VAL A 11 -27.84 -24.78 -5.44
N VAL A 12 -26.51 -24.68 -5.43
CA VAL A 12 -25.77 -23.54 -5.99
C VAL A 12 -25.33 -23.85 -7.41
N LEU A 13 -25.75 -23.04 -8.38
CA LEU A 13 -25.39 -23.20 -9.77
C LEU A 13 -24.24 -22.29 -10.17
N CYS A 14 -23.19 -22.90 -10.72
CA CYS A 14 -22.00 -22.25 -11.25
C CYS A 14 -21.97 -22.40 -12.78
N THR A 15 -22.65 -21.52 -13.51
CA THR A 15 -22.67 -21.51 -14.99
C THR A 15 -22.45 -20.10 -15.56
N TYR A 16 -21.78 -20.01 -16.70
CA TYR A 16 -21.64 -18.78 -17.48
C TYR A 16 -22.87 -18.51 -18.38
N ASP A 17 -23.53 -19.56 -18.87
CA ASP A 17 -24.75 -19.48 -19.68
C ASP A 17 -25.99 -19.62 -18.79
N LYS A 18 -26.30 -18.51 -18.10
CA LYS A 18 -27.40 -18.43 -17.13
C LYS A 18 -28.76 -18.52 -17.80
N GLU A 19 -28.88 -17.99 -19.01
CA GLU A 19 -30.15 -17.91 -19.72
C GLU A 19 -30.60 -19.30 -20.17
N LYS A 20 -29.71 -20.05 -20.84
CA LYS A 20 -29.99 -21.42 -21.27
C LYS A 20 -30.21 -22.36 -20.09
N CYS A 21 -29.38 -22.26 -19.05
CA CYS A 21 -29.51 -23.09 -17.85
C CYS A 21 -30.81 -22.77 -17.10
N GLY A 22 -31.13 -21.49 -16.94
CA GLY A 22 -32.38 -21.02 -16.33
C GLY A 22 -33.63 -21.49 -17.09
N GLN A 23 -33.61 -21.42 -18.42
CA GLN A 23 -34.70 -21.95 -19.25
C GLN A 23 -34.87 -23.47 -19.08
N THR A 24 -33.77 -24.22 -19.03
CA THR A 24 -33.78 -25.68 -18.85
C THR A 24 -34.36 -26.06 -17.49
N LEU A 25 -33.92 -25.42 -16.41
CA LEU A 25 -34.39 -25.69 -15.05
C LEU A 25 -35.84 -25.27 -14.85
N LYS A 26 -36.25 -24.14 -15.45
CA LYS A 26 -37.65 -23.71 -15.47
C LYS A 26 -38.55 -24.74 -16.14
N ARG A 27 -38.12 -25.34 -17.26
CA ARG A 27 -38.85 -26.43 -17.93
C ARG A 27 -38.94 -27.69 -17.08
N ALA A 28 -37.92 -27.98 -16.27
CA ALA A 28 -37.91 -29.08 -15.31
C ALA A 28 -38.69 -28.80 -14.01
N GLY A 29 -39.37 -27.66 -13.89
CA GLY A 29 -40.14 -27.29 -12.69
C GLY A 29 -39.30 -26.84 -11.50
N ILE A 30 -37.98 -26.70 -11.67
CA ILE A 30 -37.02 -26.29 -10.64
C ILE A 30 -37.01 -24.75 -10.57
N LYS A 31 -37.34 -24.17 -9.41
CA LYS A 31 -37.59 -22.72 -9.27
C LYS A 31 -36.39 -21.98 -8.70
N TYR A 32 -35.99 -20.92 -9.39
CA TYR A 32 -34.96 -19.99 -8.94
C TYR A 32 -35.32 -19.32 -7.59
N LYS A 33 -34.32 -19.14 -6.72
CA LYS A 33 -34.42 -18.65 -5.32
C LYS A 33 -35.31 -19.48 -4.38
N LYS A 34 -35.87 -20.60 -4.86
CA LYS A 34 -36.69 -21.52 -4.08
C LYS A 34 -36.07 -22.91 -3.97
N ASP A 35 -35.53 -23.40 -5.08
CA ASP A 35 -34.95 -24.73 -5.23
C ASP A 35 -33.46 -24.67 -5.63
N TYR A 36 -33.03 -23.58 -6.30
CA TYR A 36 -31.62 -23.27 -6.56
C TYR A 36 -31.31 -21.77 -6.50
N VAL A 37 -30.03 -21.41 -6.35
CA VAL A 37 -29.50 -20.04 -6.47
C VAL A 37 -28.30 -20.03 -7.42
N LEU A 38 -27.99 -18.88 -8.00
CA LEU A 38 -26.74 -18.71 -8.76
C LEU A 38 -25.59 -18.43 -7.79
N ALA A 39 -24.37 -18.82 -8.15
CA ALA A 39 -23.18 -18.53 -7.33
C ALA A 39 -23.03 -17.03 -7.01
N GLU A 40 -23.40 -16.15 -7.96
CA GLU A 40 -23.36 -14.70 -7.78
C GLU A 40 -24.40 -14.15 -6.80
N ASP A 41 -25.51 -14.86 -6.58
CA ASP A 41 -26.50 -14.48 -5.55
C ASP A 41 -25.91 -14.58 -4.14
N LEU A 42 -24.82 -15.32 -4.00
CA LEU A 42 -24.09 -15.49 -2.75
C LEU A 42 -22.96 -14.46 -2.59
N PHE A 43 -22.60 -13.69 -3.63
CA PHE A 43 -21.46 -12.77 -3.53
C PHE A 43 -21.70 -11.68 -2.47
N GLU A 44 -22.91 -11.15 -2.36
CA GLU A 44 -23.27 -10.18 -1.32
C GLU A 44 -23.13 -10.74 0.11
N SER A 45 -23.10 -12.06 0.28
CA SER A 45 -22.90 -12.69 1.59
C SER A 45 -21.43 -12.69 2.05
N ILE A 46 -20.52 -12.30 1.17
CA ILE A 46 -19.06 -12.28 1.40
C ILE A 46 -18.59 -10.93 1.94
N ASP A 47 -19.35 -9.87 1.68
CA ASP A 47 -19.13 -8.59 2.35
C ASP A 47 -19.36 -8.76 3.85
N LEU A 48 -18.55 -8.11 4.68
CA LEU A 48 -18.67 -8.27 6.12
C LEU A 48 -20.06 -7.84 6.59
N ASP A 49 -20.73 -8.69 7.37
CA ASP A 49 -22.03 -8.41 8.01
C ASP A 49 -21.86 -7.43 9.21
N ILE A 50 -20.85 -6.54 9.18
CA ILE A 50 -20.63 -5.42 10.14
C ILE A 50 -21.97 -4.72 10.37
N MET A 51 -22.77 -4.60 9.31
CA MET A 51 -24.05 -3.94 9.33
C MET A 51 -25.18 -4.68 10.07
N ARG A 52 -25.13 -6.01 10.22
CA ARG A 52 -26.14 -6.75 10.99
C ARG A 52 -25.84 -6.83 12.48
N ASP A 53 -24.57 -6.91 12.84
CA ASP A 53 -24.17 -6.95 14.26
C ASP A 53 -24.16 -5.56 14.90
N CYS A 54 -23.90 -4.51 14.13
CA CYS A 54 -23.87 -3.15 14.66
C CYS A 54 -25.26 -2.51 14.74
N ARG A 55 -26.08 -2.97 15.69
CA ARG A 55 -27.40 -2.37 16.01
C ARG A 55 -27.33 -0.89 16.45
N LYS A 56 -26.13 -0.36 16.72
CA LYS A 56 -25.86 1.05 17.10
C LYS A 56 -24.48 1.47 16.61
N LEU A 57 -24.39 2.09 15.42
CA LEU A 57 -23.16 2.72 14.92
C LEU A 57 -23.18 4.20 15.31
N TYR A 58 -22.04 4.69 15.79
CA TYR A 58 -21.83 6.11 16.06
C TYR A 58 -20.92 6.67 14.99
N ALA A 59 -21.40 7.67 14.25
CA ALA A 59 -20.59 8.44 13.32
C ALA A 59 -19.91 9.57 14.10
N TYR A 60 -18.58 9.60 14.07
CA TYR A 60 -17.81 10.74 14.56
C TYR A 60 -17.34 11.58 13.37
N VAL A 61 -17.57 12.89 13.44
CA VAL A 61 -17.09 13.89 12.47
C VAL A 61 -16.26 14.91 13.27
N GLY A 62 -14.96 15.02 12.98
CA GLY A 62 -14.03 15.85 13.75
C GLY A 62 -14.25 17.37 13.65
N GLU A 63 -13.59 18.12 14.54
CA GLU A 63 -13.68 19.58 14.70
C GLU A 63 -12.84 20.35 13.65
N MET A 64 -13.43 20.64 12.49
CA MET A 64 -13.01 21.78 11.64
C MET A 64 -14.26 22.52 11.17
N ASN A 65 -14.15 23.86 11.07
CA ASN A 65 -15.25 24.74 10.70
C ASN A 65 -15.96 24.23 9.45
N PHE A 66 -17.23 23.90 9.64
CA PHE A 66 -18.17 23.36 8.66
C PHE A 66 -18.16 24.08 7.29
N ARG A 67 -17.78 25.36 7.27
CA ARG A 67 -17.66 26.19 6.05
C ARG A 67 -16.62 25.69 5.05
N ASP A 68 -15.44 25.28 5.49
CA ASP A 68 -14.34 24.92 4.56
C ASP A 68 -14.59 23.56 3.89
N ARG A 69 -15.45 22.71 4.49
CA ARG A 69 -15.91 21.44 3.88
C ARG A 69 -16.94 21.64 2.79
N ILE A 70 -17.74 22.71 2.87
CA ILE A 70 -18.70 23.03 1.82
C ILE A 70 -17.96 23.38 0.54
N ASP A 71 -16.89 24.18 0.58
CA ASP A 71 -16.14 24.55 -0.62
C ASP A 71 -15.52 23.34 -1.35
N PHE A 72 -15.01 22.33 -0.62
CA PHE A 72 -14.46 21.11 -1.22
C PHE A 72 -15.55 20.23 -1.88
N CYS A 73 -16.68 20.04 -1.21
CA CYS A 73 -17.82 19.30 -1.76
C CYS A 73 -18.50 20.08 -2.90
N TYR A 74 -18.50 21.41 -2.84
CA TYR A 74 -19.03 22.30 -3.88
C TYR A 74 -18.14 22.30 -5.12
N GLN A 75 -16.80 22.25 -4.99
CA GLN A 75 -15.90 22.06 -6.13
C GLN A 75 -15.97 20.64 -6.72
N LEU A 76 -16.13 19.60 -5.90
CA LEU A 76 -16.39 18.24 -6.40
C LEU A 76 -17.73 18.17 -7.16
N PHE A 77 -18.75 18.87 -6.65
CA PHE A 77 -20.04 19.04 -7.30
C PHE A 77 -19.90 19.78 -8.63
N ILE A 78 -19.20 20.92 -8.69
CA ILE A 78 -18.97 21.67 -9.95
C ILE A 78 -18.18 20.84 -10.97
N ILE A 79 -17.19 20.05 -10.55
CA ILE A 79 -16.40 19.18 -11.46
C ILE A 79 -17.24 18.00 -11.98
N MET A 80 -18.14 17.45 -11.15
CA MET A 80 -19.07 16.40 -11.56
C MET A 80 -20.29 16.93 -12.32
N HIS A 81 -20.62 18.22 -12.17
CA HIS A 81 -21.81 18.85 -12.76
C HIS A 81 -21.51 19.82 -13.92
N HIS A 82 -20.25 20.16 -14.22
CA HIS A 82 -19.88 20.77 -15.51
C HIS A 82 -19.87 19.78 -16.70
N ILE A 83 -20.50 18.63 -16.54
CA ILE A 83 -20.99 17.76 -17.63
C ILE A 83 -22.52 17.93 -17.84
N GLY A 84 -23.17 18.92 -17.20
CA GLY A 84 -24.57 19.28 -17.49
C GLY A 84 -24.96 20.69 -17.02
N ARG A 85 -25.21 21.57 -18.00
CA ARG A 85 -25.89 22.89 -17.96
C ARG A 85 -27.04 23.00 -16.94
N GLU A 86 -27.51 24.13 -16.43
CA GLU A 86 -27.27 25.60 -16.51
C GLU A 86 -28.06 26.22 -15.31
N ASP A 87 -27.69 27.43 -14.89
CA ASP A 87 -28.46 28.42 -14.10
C ASP A 87 -29.11 28.05 -12.75
N ILE A 88 -28.55 28.53 -11.62
CA ILE A 88 -29.35 28.77 -10.41
C ILE A 88 -28.88 30.00 -9.61
N GLU A 89 -29.61 31.11 -9.75
CA GLU A 89 -29.67 32.25 -8.83
C GLU A 89 -30.93 32.14 -7.96
N ASP A 90 -30.91 31.36 -6.87
CA ASP A 90 -32.05 31.31 -5.93
C ASP A 90 -31.64 30.79 -4.53
N HIS A 91 -31.98 31.57 -3.50
CA HIS A 91 -31.68 31.28 -2.10
C HIS A 91 -32.51 30.12 -1.53
N ASP A 92 -33.69 29.81 -2.10
CA ASP A 92 -34.47 28.61 -1.76
C ASP A 92 -33.88 27.33 -2.36
N THR A 93 -33.12 27.48 -3.45
CA THR A 93 -32.36 26.38 -4.04
C THR A 93 -31.19 25.98 -3.16
N VAL A 94 -30.53 26.90 -2.46
CA VAL A 94 -29.50 26.58 -1.44
C VAL A 94 -30.06 25.71 -0.31
N ARG A 95 -31.30 25.96 0.14
CA ARG A 95 -31.99 25.14 1.15
C ARG A 95 -32.42 23.77 0.62
N LYS A 96 -32.82 23.69 -0.66
CA LYS A 96 -33.05 22.40 -1.35
C LYS A 96 -31.75 21.64 -1.59
N ILE A 97 -30.63 22.32 -1.81
CA ILE A 97 -29.30 21.75 -1.99
C ILE A 97 -28.75 21.24 -0.65
N GLU A 98 -28.96 21.92 0.49
CA GLU A 98 -28.67 21.37 1.82
C GLU A 98 -29.45 20.08 2.09
N LYS A 99 -30.75 20.07 1.78
CA LYS A 99 -31.56 18.84 1.82
C LYS A 99 -31.02 17.78 0.87
N THR A 100 -30.60 18.15 -0.34
CA THR A 100 -30.11 17.23 -1.37
C THR A 100 -28.71 16.69 -1.06
N ILE A 101 -27.83 17.46 -0.42
CA ILE A 101 -26.52 17.01 0.07
C ILE A 101 -26.69 16.07 1.26
N CYS A 102 -27.60 16.39 2.19
CA CYS A 102 -28.06 15.44 3.21
C CYS A 102 -28.66 14.19 2.57
N TYR A 103 -29.45 14.32 1.51
CA TYR A 103 -29.99 13.20 0.75
C TYR A 103 -28.91 12.43 -0.01
N VAL A 104 -27.87 13.03 -0.56
CA VAL A 104 -26.79 12.36 -1.32
C VAL A 104 -25.81 11.66 -0.38
N LEU A 105 -25.47 12.27 0.75
CA LEU A 105 -24.79 11.59 1.86
C LEU A 105 -25.67 10.46 2.40
N MET A 106 -26.97 10.71 2.60
CA MET A 106 -27.95 9.67 2.93
C MET A 106 -28.19 8.70 1.79
N PHE A 107 -27.88 8.96 0.52
CA PHE A 107 -28.13 8.03 -0.61
C PHE A 107 -26.92 7.12 -0.81
N PHE A 108 -25.71 7.67 -0.64
CA PHE A 108 -24.47 6.91 -0.52
C PHE A 108 -24.50 6.04 0.75
N ILE A 109 -25.01 6.59 1.86
CA ILE A 109 -25.24 5.85 3.10
C ILE A 109 -26.46 4.91 2.94
N GLU A 110 -27.62 5.29 2.42
CA GLU A 110 -28.79 4.39 2.29
C GLU A 110 -28.52 3.20 1.37
N ASN A 111 -27.72 3.36 0.30
CA ASN A 111 -27.29 2.21 -0.51
C ASN A 111 -26.22 1.35 0.20
N LEU A 112 -25.35 1.93 1.05
CA LEU A 112 -24.49 1.13 1.93
C LEU A 112 -25.26 0.49 3.11
N PHE A 113 -26.39 1.07 3.54
CA PHE A 113 -26.99 0.88 4.88
C PHE A 113 -28.49 0.57 4.85
N ARG A 114 -29.01 -0.19 3.86
CA ARG A 114 -30.39 -0.70 3.92
C ARG A 114 -30.56 -1.81 4.97
N LYS A 115 -30.57 -1.41 6.26
CA LYS A 115 -31.51 -1.82 7.33
C LYS A 115 -31.22 -1.05 8.64
N LYS A 116 -31.96 0.05 8.85
CA LYS A 116 -32.31 0.79 10.09
C LYS A 116 -31.22 0.99 11.17
N VAL A 117 -30.72 2.23 11.32
CA VAL A 117 -30.27 2.80 12.61
C VAL A 117 -30.63 4.30 12.68
N VAL A 118 -31.06 4.75 13.86
CA VAL A 118 -31.47 6.12 14.22
C VAL A 118 -30.29 6.89 14.83
N PHE A 119 -30.06 8.14 14.42
CA PHE A 119 -29.00 9.03 14.95
C PHE A 119 -29.54 9.97 16.03
N VAL A 120 -28.91 10.02 17.22
CA VAL A 120 -28.71 11.26 18.03
C VAL A 120 -27.56 11.02 19.03
N LYS A 121 -26.53 11.89 19.07
CA LYS A 121 -26.17 12.76 20.21
C LYS A 121 -24.74 13.33 20.08
N ASN A 122 -24.62 14.63 20.33
CA ASN A 122 -23.41 15.42 20.46
C ASN A 122 -22.49 14.85 21.57
N LEU A 123 -21.20 14.66 21.27
CA LEU A 123 -20.27 13.82 22.07
C LEU A 123 -19.51 14.55 23.18
N ASN A 124 -19.82 15.81 23.46
CA ASN A 124 -18.98 16.62 24.34
C ASN A 124 -18.97 16.22 25.83
N ASN A 125 -19.70 15.18 26.27
CA ASN A 125 -19.80 14.81 27.70
C ASN A 125 -20.10 13.32 28.01
N VAL A 126 -19.62 12.34 27.22
CA VAL A 126 -20.00 10.92 27.45
C VAL A 126 -18.86 10.08 28.05
N SER A 127 -19.12 9.44 29.21
CA SER A 127 -18.36 8.29 29.71
C SER A 127 -18.59 7.07 28.81
N ILE A 128 -17.58 6.74 28.00
CA ILE A 128 -17.72 5.81 26.87
C ILE A 128 -17.43 4.37 27.32
N THR A 129 -18.44 3.62 27.74
CA THR A 129 -18.32 2.16 27.96
C THR A 129 -19.24 1.33 27.05
N LYS A 130 -18.60 0.45 26.24
CA LYS A 130 -19.13 -0.71 25.46
C LYS A 130 -19.86 -0.51 24.10
N LYS A 131 -19.25 0.05 23.02
CA LYS A 131 -19.77 0.00 21.61
C LYS A 131 -18.67 0.17 20.52
N ASP A 132 -18.96 -0.23 19.26
CA ASP A 132 -18.14 -0.03 18.04
C ASP A 132 -18.44 1.30 17.30
N PHE A 133 -17.48 1.85 16.55
CA PHE A 133 -17.53 3.21 15.97
C PHE A 133 -17.24 3.28 14.46
N ILE A 134 -17.89 4.23 13.77
CA ILE A 134 -17.54 4.67 12.40
C ILE A 134 -16.86 6.02 12.47
N CYS A 135 -15.63 6.09 11.99
CA CYS A 135 -14.91 7.35 11.82
C CYS A 135 -15.28 7.95 10.45
N VAL A 136 -16.01 9.07 10.47
CA VAL A 136 -16.38 9.83 9.27
C VAL A 136 -15.44 11.02 9.18
N ASN A 137 -14.27 10.72 8.61
CA ASN A 137 -13.27 11.62 8.06
C ASN A 137 -13.04 12.96 8.80
N SER A 138 -11.88 13.02 9.46
CA SER A 138 -11.11 14.25 9.60
C SER A 138 -9.66 13.96 9.16
N SER A 139 -8.75 14.90 9.23
CA SER A 139 -7.38 14.78 8.69
C SER A 139 -6.68 13.48 9.11
N LYS A 140 -5.68 13.03 8.34
CA LYS A 140 -4.98 11.75 8.57
C LYS A 140 -4.43 11.59 9.99
N GLU A 141 -3.96 12.69 10.58
CA GLU A 141 -3.48 12.72 11.97
C GLU A 141 -4.61 12.57 13.00
N GLU A 142 -5.82 13.07 12.71
CA GLU A 142 -6.98 12.91 13.58
C GLU A 142 -7.60 11.52 13.48
N ASN A 143 -7.60 10.92 12.27
CA ASN A 143 -7.97 9.51 12.09
C ASN A 143 -7.02 8.62 12.92
N ASP A 144 -5.72 8.85 12.82
CA ASP A 144 -4.70 8.11 13.59
C ASP A 144 -4.89 8.31 15.11
N LYS A 145 -5.22 9.54 15.56
CA LYS A 145 -5.53 9.85 16.97
C LYS A 145 -6.74 9.09 17.49
N MET A 146 -7.83 9.03 16.72
CA MET A 146 -9.05 8.30 17.10
C MET A 146 -8.87 6.78 17.09
N LEU A 147 -8.22 6.25 16.03
CA LEU A 147 -7.93 4.82 15.91
C LEU A 147 -7.09 4.36 17.11
N TYR A 148 -6.11 5.17 17.52
CA TYR A 148 -5.28 4.91 18.68
C TYR A 148 -6.06 5.00 20.01
N GLN A 149 -6.80 6.09 20.24
CA GLN A 149 -7.48 6.34 21.52
C GLN A 149 -8.65 5.40 21.81
N GLU A 150 -9.38 4.93 20.79
CA GLU A 150 -10.56 4.07 20.99
C GLU A 150 -10.35 2.61 20.53
N GLY A 151 -9.58 2.38 19.46
CA GLY A 151 -9.36 1.04 18.89
C GLY A 151 -8.34 0.21 19.68
N ILE A 152 -7.15 0.77 19.91
CA ILE A 152 -6.04 0.07 20.57
C ILE A 152 -6.21 0.05 22.10
N ALA A 153 -6.72 1.11 22.70
CA ALA A 153 -6.77 1.23 24.16
C ALA A 153 -7.98 0.53 24.84
N LYS A 154 -9.04 0.16 24.11
CA LYS A 154 -10.30 -0.35 24.70
C LYS A 154 -10.85 -1.64 24.09
N GLY A 155 -10.13 -2.28 23.16
CA GLY A 155 -10.57 -3.52 22.51
C GLY A 155 -11.83 -3.36 21.64
N ARG A 156 -12.00 -2.20 21.01
CA ARG A 156 -13.18 -1.85 20.19
C ARG A 156 -12.80 -1.76 18.73
N LYS A 157 -13.74 -2.03 17.82
CA LYS A 157 -13.48 -1.90 16.39
C LYS A 157 -13.85 -0.50 15.91
N VAL A 158 -12.86 0.21 15.39
CA VAL A 158 -13.03 1.50 14.71
C VAL A 158 -12.91 1.25 13.21
N TYR A 159 -13.94 1.61 12.46
CA TYR A 159 -13.94 1.49 11.00
C TYR A 159 -13.87 2.87 10.36
N THR A 160 -12.83 3.12 9.56
CA THR A 160 -12.79 4.30 8.68
C THR A 160 -13.71 4.09 7.47
N ILE A 161 -14.08 5.17 6.77
CA ILE A 161 -14.81 5.04 5.49
C ILE A 161 -14.02 4.19 4.50
N GLN A 162 -12.70 4.37 4.40
CA GLN A 162 -11.87 3.55 3.52
C GLN A 162 -11.89 2.07 3.93
N MET A 163 -11.90 1.77 5.24
CA MET A 163 -12.07 0.41 5.74
C MET A 163 -13.43 -0.16 5.33
N LEU A 164 -14.52 0.57 5.54
CA LEU A 164 -15.86 0.12 5.18
C LEU A 164 -16.02 -0.07 3.68
N GLU A 165 -15.49 0.82 2.86
CA GLU A 165 -15.44 0.64 1.41
C GLU A 165 -14.74 -0.70 1.08
N ARG A 166 -13.54 -0.95 1.63
CA ARG A 166 -12.84 -2.23 1.41
C ARG A 166 -13.67 -3.44 1.84
N TYR A 167 -14.23 -3.41 3.04
CA TYR A 167 -14.95 -4.53 3.65
C TYR A 167 -16.35 -4.79 3.04
N CYS A 168 -16.96 -3.77 2.46
CA CYS A 168 -18.28 -3.83 1.80
C CYS A 168 -18.19 -3.97 0.27
N PHE A 169 -16.99 -4.02 -0.32
CA PHE A 169 -16.78 -4.21 -1.76
C PHE A 169 -16.11 -5.55 -2.11
N ALA A 170 -15.93 -6.46 -1.16
CA ALA A 170 -15.36 -7.78 -1.44
C ALA A 170 -16.19 -8.54 -2.48
N SER A 171 -17.52 -8.47 -2.41
CA SER A 171 -18.45 -9.02 -3.41
C SER A 171 -18.20 -8.47 -4.81
N ARG A 172 -17.95 -7.16 -4.94
CA ARG A 172 -17.64 -6.48 -6.20
C ARG A 172 -16.29 -6.93 -6.75
N LEU A 173 -15.27 -7.06 -5.91
CA LEU A 173 -13.94 -7.55 -6.31
C LEU A 173 -14.01 -9.01 -6.75
N LEU A 174 -14.75 -9.85 -6.03
CA LEU A 174 -14.99 -11.23 -6.42
C LEU A 174 -15.75 -11.31 -7.73
N ARG A 175 -16.83 -10.53 -7.89
CA ARG A 175 -17.60 -10.45 -9.13
C ARG A 175 -16.70 -10.09 -10.31
N LYS A 176 -15.86 -9.06 -10.15
CA LYS A 176 -14.88 -8.67 -11.17
C LYS A 176 -13.99 -9.85 -11.55
N THR A 177 -13.45 -10.57 -10.56
CA THR A 177 -12.57 -11.73 -10.79
C THR A 177 -13.29 -12.93 -11.41
N TYR A 178 -14.53 -13.19 -10.99
CA TYR A 178 -15.34 -14.33 -11.47
C TYR A 178 -15.70 -14.19 -12.96
N PHE A 179 -15.96 -12.97 -13.40
CA PHE A 179 -16.31 -12.64 -14.80
C PHE A 179 -15.12 -12.21 -15.66
N ASP A 180 -13.90 -12.19 -15.10
CA ASP A 180 -12.69 -11.86 -15.85
C ASP A 180 -12.24 -13.06 -16.70
N LYS A 181 -11.45 -12.79 -17.74
CA LYS A 181 -11.00 -13.81 -18.69
C LYS A 181 -9.71 -14.46 -18.23
N ARG A 182 -9.69 -15.79 -18.24
CA ARG A 182 -8.57 -16.63 -17.80
C ARG A 182 -7.51 -16.76 -18.88
N GLN A 183 -6.94 -15.66 -19.35
CA GLN A 183 -6.15 -15.63 -20.59
C GLN A 183 -4.66 -15.35 -20.37
N ASN A 184 -4.21 -15.08 -19.14
CA ASN A 184 -2.84 -14.62 -18.91
C ASN A 184 -1.95 -15.69 -18.25
N GLY A 185 -0.87 -16.07 -18.93
CA GLY A 185 0.07 -17.11 -18.50
C GLY A 185 1.13 -16.69 -17.47
N CYS A 186 1.00 -15.53 -16.82
CA CYS A 186 1.94 -15.07 -15.80
C CYS A 186 2.15 -16.15 -14.70
N LYS A 187 3.34 -16.18 -14.09
CA LYS A 187 3.70 -17.17 -13.03
C LYS A 187 3.99 -16.51 -11.68
N CYS A 188 3.40 -15.35 -11.43
CA CYS A 188 3.62 -14.60 -10.20
C CYS A 188 3.17 -15.38 -8.95
N THR A 189 4.05 -15.47 -7.95
CA THR A 189 3.78 -16.08 -6.64
C THR A 189 3.73 -15.06 -5.51
N LEU A 190 3.98 -13.77 -5.77
CA LEU A 190 4.05 -12.73 -4.74
C LEU A 190 2.84 -12.71 -3.80
N PRO A 191 1.58 -12.87 -4.27
CA PRO A 191 0.43 -12.83 -3.36
C PRO A 191 0.37 -13.97 -2.32
N TYR A 192 1.20 -15.00 -2.48
CA TYR A 192 1.33 -16.15 -1.57
C TYR A 192 2.59 -16.10 -0.71
N GLU A 193 3.53 -15.22 -1.06
CA GLU A 193 4.83 -15.14 -0.39
C GLU A 193 5.02 -13.82 0.37
N MET A 194 4.38 -12.74 -0.06
CA MET A 194 4.70 -11.39 0.38
C MET A 194 3.61 -10.76 1.25
N PHE A 195 4.05 -10.13 2.34
CA PHE A 195 3.25 -9.27 3.19
C PHE A 195 3.91 -7.89 3.28
N TYR A 196 3.32 -6.90 2.62
CA TYR A 196 3.79 -5.52 2.61
C TYR A 196 2.92 -4.63 3.50
N ILE A 197 3.54 -3.87 4.39
CA ILE A 197 2.86 -2.92 5.27
C ILE A 197 3.31 -1.52 4.89
N ASN A 198 2.37 -0.70 4.46
CA ASN A 198 2.62 0.68 4.07
C ASN A 198 2.54 1.64 5.29
N PRO A 199 2.86 2.94 5.13
CA PRO A 199 2.86 3.92 6.23
C PRO A 199 1.55 4.15 6.97
N ASP A 200 0.45 3.65 6.41
CA ASP A 200 -0.89 3.81 6.93
C ASP A 200 -1.38 2.54 7.62
N GLY A 201 -0.48 1.54 7.77
CA GLY A 201 -0.82 0.24 8.32
C GLY A 201 -1.57 -0.67 7.35
N ASN A 202 -1.80 -0.21 6.10
CA ASN A 202 -2.46 -1.01 5.08
C ASN A 202 -1.56 -2.16 4.63
N VAL A 203 -2.18 -3.31 4.40
CA VAL A 203 -1.50 -4.53 3.96
C VAL A 203 -1.72 -4.74 2.47
N TRP A 204 -0.63 -4.91 1.72
CA TRP A 204 -0.62 -5.36 0.32
C TRP A 204 0.10 -6.70 0.20
N LEU A 205 -0.26 -7.49 -0.81
CA LEU A 205 0.40 -8.77 -1.10
C LEU A 205 1.39 -8.67 -2.28
N CYS A 206 1.64 -7.46 -2.75
CA CYS A 206 2.53 -7.18 -3.86
C CYS A 206 3.00 -5.71 -3.76
N PRO A 207 4.27 -5.39 -4.07
CA PRO A 207 4.75 -4.02 -4.09
C PRO A 207 4.62 -3.39 -5.49
N CYS A 208 4.04 -4.11 -6.46
CA CYS A 208 3.78 -3.60 -7.80
C CYS A 208 2.58 -2.65 -7.80
N PHE A 209 2.50 -1.79 -8.82
CA PHE A 209 1.52 -0.69 -9.03
C PHE A 209 0.01 -1.02 -8.94
N GLY A 210 -0.37 -2.23 -8.54
CA GLY A 210 -1.73 -2.56 -8.14
C GLY A 210 -1.88 -2.42 -6.63
N GLU A 211 -2.14 -1.20 -6.15
CA GLU A 211 -2.34 -0.88 -4.72
C GLU A 211 -3.70 -1.38 -4.19
N LEU A 212 -4.02 -2.66 -4.44
CA LEU A 212 -5.16 -3.28 -3.79
C LEU A 212 -4.81 -3.52 -2.33
N THR A 213 -5.38 -2.67 -1.47
CA THR A 213 -5.31 -2.89 -0.03
C THR A 213 -6.17 -4.09 0.36
N VAL A 214 -5.53 -5.14 0.84
CA VAL A 214 -6.22 -6.39 1.20
C VAL A 214 -6.69 -6.39 2.65
N SER A 215 -5.99 -5.68 3.53
CA SER A 215 -6.31 -5.56 4.96
C SER A 215 -5.56 -4.38 5.58
N ASP A 216 -5.56 -4.28 6.90
CA ASP A 216 -4.82 -3.31 7.71
C ASP A 216 -4.38 -3.93 9.05
N LEU A 217 -3.32 -3.40 9.63
CA LEU A 217 -2.82 -3.79 10.96
C LEU A 217 -3.37 -2.92 12.10
N ILE A 218 -4.41 -2.13 11.84
CA ILE A 218 -5.02 -1.30 12.89
C ILE A 218 -6.05 -2.12 13.66
N GLY A 219 -6.90 -2.85 12.94
CA GLY A 219 -7.97 -3.65 13.52
C GLY A 219 -7.75 -5.17 13.49
N ASN A 220 -6.68 -5.64 12.87
CA ASN A 220 -6.47 -7.07 12.61
C ASN A 220 -5.11 -7.54 13.11
N SER A 221 -5.05 -8.79 13.58
CA SER A 221 -3.81 -9.53 13.72
C SER A 221 -3.15 -9.76 12.35
N ALA A 222 -1.87 -10.14 12.38
CA ALA A 222 -1.13 -10.46 11.17
C ALA A 222 -1.81 -11.61 10.40
N GLU A 223 -2.24 -12.66 11.11
CA GLU A 223 -2.91 -13.84 10.56
C GLU A 223 -4.27 -13.51 9.93
N GLU A 224 -5.07 -12.67 10.58
CA GLU A 224 -6.34 -12.19 10.02
C GLU A 224 -6.12 -11.37 8.75
N ALA A 225 -5.12 -10.47 8.74
CA ALA A 225 -4.77 -9.68 7.57
C ALA A 225 -4.31 -10.55 6.39
N TRP A 226 -3.47 -11.56 6.66
CA TRP A 226 -3.00 -12.54 5.66
C TRP A 226 -4.12 -13.36 5.04
N ASN A 227 -5.15 -13.68 5.84
CA ASN A 227 -6.29 -14.51 5.46
C ASN A 227 -7.57 -13.72 5.17
N SER A 228 -7.46 -12.40 5.03
CA SER A 228 -8.59 -11.52 4.73
C SER A 228 -9.33 -11.95 3.45
N THR A 229 -10.61 -11.61 3.38
CA THR A 229 -11.45 -11.93 2.23
C THR A 229 -10.88 -11.35 0.94
N ILE A 230 -10.39 -10.11 0.97
CA ILE A 230 -9.78 -9.46 -0.19
C ILE A 230 -8.45 -10.15 -0.57
N ALA A 231 -7.63 -10.58 0.40
CA ALA A 231 -6.42 -11.35 0.12
C ALA A 231 -6.74 -12.66 -0.61
N LYS A 232 -7.79 -13.37 -0.18
CA LYS A 232 -8.28 -14.59 -0.85
C LYS A 232 -8.77 -14.32 -2.26
N ILE A 233 -9.51 -13.23 -2.49
CA ILE A 233 -9.97 -12.81 -3.82
C ILE A 233 -8.79 -12.45 -4.73
N MET A 234 -7.78 -11.74 -4.20
CA MET A 234 -6.55 -11.42 -4.94
C MET A 234 -5.81 -12.69 -5.37
N ARG A 235 -5.66 -13.67 -4.47
CA ARG A 235 -5.06 -14.98 -4.78
C ARG A 235 -5.88 -15.77 -5.79
N LEU A 236 -7.21 -15.78 -5.66
CA LEU A 236 -8.12 -16.39 -6.63
C LEU A 236 -7.92 -15.80 -8.05
N SER A 237 -7.63 -14.50 -8.18
CA SER A 237 -7.33 -13.91 -9.49
C SER A 237 -6.06 -14.46 -10.13
N VAL A 238 -5.07 -14.87 -9.33
CA VAL A 238 -3.84 -15.53 -9.78
C VAL A 238 -4.12 -16.99 -10.14
N GLU A 239 -4.85 -17.70 -9.29
CA GLU A 239 -5.27 -19.10 -9.54
C GLU A 239 -6.09 -19.24 -10.82
N ASN A 240 -6.97 -18.28 -11.09
CA ASN A 240 -7.79 -18.28 -12.28
C ASN A 240 -7.06 -17.78 -13.54
N ASN A 241 -5.79 -17.36 -13.47
CA ASN A 241 -5.09 -16.72 -14.60
C ASN A 241 -5.79 -15.46 -15.13
N THR A 242 -6.56 -14.76 -14.30
CA THR A 242 -7.23 -13.51 -14.69
C THR A 242 -6.37 -12.30 -14.36
N TYR A 243 -5.61 -12.35 -13.26
CA TYR A 243 -4.76 -11.25 -12.81
C TYR A 243 -5.53 -9.92 -12.70
N THR A 244 -6.81 -10.00 -12.30
CA THR A 244 -7.84 -8.95 -12.28
C THR A 244 -7.38 -7.60 -11.67
N PHE A 245 -6.43 -7.66 -10.74
CA PHE A 245 -5.94 -6.54 -9.94
C PHE A 245 -4.49 -6.16 -10.25
N CYS A 246 -3.86 -6.84 -11.21
CA CYS A 246 -2.47 -6.57 -11.58
C CYS A 246 -2.37 -5.42 -12.58
N ASP A 247 -1.39 -4.56 -12.36
CA ASP A 247 -1.09 -3.42 -13.23
C ASP A 247 -0.17 -3.84 -14.39
N ARG A 248 -0.42 -3.35 -15.61
CA ARG A 248 0.38 -3.66 -16.80
C ARG A 248 1.82 -3.13 -16.76
N ARG A 249 2.17 -2.29 -15.79
CA ARG A 249 3.56 -1.87 -15.49
C ARG A 249 4.31 -2.93 -14.66
N CYS A 250 3.63 -3.95 -14.14
CA CYS A 250 4.27 -5.05 -13.42
C CYS A 250 5.17 -5.86 -14.36
N LYS A 251 6.46 -5.96 -14.04
CA LYS A 251 7.50 -6.60 -14.86
C LYS A 251 7.22 -8.08 -15.21
N ASP A 252 6.48 -8.77 -14.36
CA ASP A 252 6.18 -10.20 -14.53
C ASP A 252 4.86 -10.40 -15.28
N PHE A 253 3.94 -9.44 -15.17
CA PHE A 253 2.65 -9.46 -15.85
C PHE A 253 2.77 -8.99 -17.30
N TRP A 254 3.48 -7.88 -17.58
CA TRP A 254 3.58 -7.35 -18.96
C TRP A 254 4.26 -8.28 -19.95
N LYS A 255 5.15 -9.16 -19.47
CA LYS A 255 5.85 -10.16 -20.31
C LYS A 255 4.94 -11.27 -20.82
N ASN A 256 3.74 -11.39 -20.26
CA ASN A 256 2.76 -12.39 -20.61
C ASN A 256 1.53 -11.65 -21.14
N PRO A 257 1.40 -11.41 -22.46
CA PRO A 257 0.18 -10.85 -23.01
C PRO A 257 -0.98 -11.84 -22.83
N ASP A 258 -2.20 -11.32 -22.85
CA ASP A 258 -3.39 -12.16 -22.76
C ASP A 258 -3.53 -12.96 -24.06
N GLY A 259 -3.72 -14.28 -23.96
CA GLY A 259 -3.96 -15.17 -25.08
C GLY A 259 -5.43 -15.18 -25.53
N VAL A 260 -5.70 -15.90 -26.63
CA VAL A 260 -7.08 -16.11 -27.11
C VAL A 260 -7.78 -17.22 -26.33
N GLU A 261 -7.05 -18.28 -26.00
CA GLU A 261 -7.57 -19.46 -25.30
C GLU A 261 -7.68 -19.25 -23.79
N LEU A 262 -8.66 -19.93 -23.19
CA LEU A 262 -8.81 -19.97 -21.74
C LEU A 262 -7.82 -20.96 -21.13
N LEU A 263 -7.07 -20.51 -20.14
CA LEU A 263 -6.08 -21.30 -19.41
C LEU A 263 -6.72 -22.09 -18.27
N GLU A 264 -6.15 -23.26 -18.00
CA GLU A 264 -6.49 -24.08 -16.84
C GLU A 264 -6.17 -23.37 -15.53
N ARG A 265 -7.01 -23.59 -14.52
CA ARG A 265 -6.79 -22.97 -13.21
C ARG A 265 -5.58 -23.57 -12.52
N LYS A 266 -4.83 -22.74 -11.81
CA LYS A 266 -3.74 -23.18 -10.95
C LYS A 266 -4.33 -23.66 -9.62
N SER A 267 -3.66 -24.63 -9.01
CA SER A 267 -3.85 -24.98 -7.60
C SER A 267 -2.59 -24.61 -6.85
N ILE A 268 -2.68 -23.60 -6.00
CA ILE A 268 -1.54 -23.10 -5.21
C ILE A 268 -1.91 -23.27 -3.74
N LYS A 269 -1.10 -24.05 -3.00
CA LYS A 269 -1.30 -24.20 -1.56
C LYS A 269 -0.90 -22.90 -0.87
N LEU A 270 -1.85 -22.27 -0.19
CA LEU A 270 -1.57 -21.08 0.64
C LEU A 270 -0.71 -21.49 1.85
N PRO A 271 0.50 -20.92 2.02
CA PRO A 271 1.25 -21.11 3.25
C PRO A 271 0.55 -20.43 4.44
N ALA A 272 0.78 -20.98 5.64
CA ALA A 272 0.20 -20.46 6.88
C ALA A 272 0.66 -19.02 7.20
N GLN A 273 1.86 -18.65 6.74
CA GLN A 273 2.47 -17.33 6.91
C GLN A 273 3.23 -16.91 5.64
N PRO A 274 3.49 -15.61 5.44
CA PRO A 274 4.35 -15.13 4.37
C PRO A 274 5.81 -15.57 4.55
N SER A 275 6.49 -15.85 3.44
CA SER A 275 7.94 -16.06 3.39
C SER A 275 8.72 -14.75 3.26
N LYS A 276 8.07 -13.66 2.84
CA LYS A 276 8.68 -12.34 2.59
C LYS A 276 7.88 -11.26 3.29
N LEU A 277 8.54 -10.52 4.17
CA LEU A 277 7.98 -9.36 4.84
C LEU A 277 8.58 -8.09 4.24
N MET A 278 7.75 -7.09 3.96
CA MET A 278 8.20 -5.76 3.58
C MET A 278 7.53 -4.72 4.47
N VAL A 279 8.34 -4.03 5.28
CA VAL A 279 7.89 -3.16 6.36
C VAL A 279 8.27 -1.71 6.04
N ALA A 280 7.28 -0.90 5.68
CA ALA A 280 7.45 0.52 5.32
C ALA A 280 6.42 1.40 6.06
N PHE A 281 6.12 1.09 7.33
CA PHE A 281 4.98 1.69 8.05
C PHE A 281 5.24 3.06 8.71
N ASP A 282 6.43 3.63 8.58
CA ASP A 282 6.78 4.92 9.20
C ASP A 282 7.41 5.87 8.19
N ARG A 283 6.91 7.11 8.16
CA ARG A 283 7.40 8.20 7.30
C ARG A 283 8.46 9.05 8.00
N ALA A 284 8.70 8.90 9.30
CA ALA A 284 9.69 9.70 10.03
C ALA A 284 11.07 9.62 9.37
N CYS A 285 11.68 10.77 9.07
CA CYS A 285 12.97 10.87 8.40
C CYS A 285 13.73 12.13 8.80
N ASN A 286 15.04 12.01 8.98
CA ASN A 286 15.97 13.08 9.35
C ASN A 286 16.37 13.96 8.15
N LEU A 287 16.01 13.58 6.92
CA LEU A 287 16.34 14.32 5.70
C LEU A 287 15.11 15.00 5.09
N ARG A 288 15.38 16.01 4.26
CA ARG A 288 14.39 16.69 3.41
C ARG A 288 14.80 16.52 1.95
N CYS A 289 14.61 15.30 1.44
CA CYS A 289 14.83 15.06 0.02
C CYS A 289 13.75 15.81 -0.77
N ARG A 290 14.15 16.69 -1.70
CA ARG A 290 13.24 17.60 -2.41
C ARG A 290 12.13 16.85 -3.16
N SER A 291 12.43 15.65 -3.65
CA SER A 291 11.51 14.78 -4.38
C SER A 291 10.55 13.98 -3.50
N CYS A 292 10.79 13.96 -2.19
CA CYS A 292 10.06 13.12 -1.25
C CYS A 292 9.15 13.94 -0.33
N ARG A 293 9.60 15.11 0.14
CA ARG A 293 8.87 15.92 1.12
C ARG A 293 9.32 17.37 1.15
N VAL A 294 8.39 18.25 1.54
CA VAL A 294 8.61 19.71 1.61
C VAL A 294 9.42 20.14 2.83
N LYS A 295 9.36 19.39 3.95
CA LYS A 295 10.13 19.65 5.19
C LYS A 295 10.61 18.34 5.84
N PRO A 296 11.70 18.35 6.64
CA PRO A 296 12.05 17.18 7.43
C PRO A 296 10.87 16.78 8.32
N TYR A 297 10.64 15.48 8.47
CA TYR A 297 9.60 14.94 9.35
C TYR A 297 10.28 14.06 10.39
N VAL A 298 10.98 14.68 11.33
CA VAL A 298 11.94 13.99 12.21
C VAL A 298 11.29 13.30 13.41
N LYS A 299 10.03 13.61 13.69
CA LYS A 299 9.33 13.14 14.88
C LYS A 299 7.84 13.00 14.58
N ASN A 300 7.31 11.81 14.86
CA ASN A 300 5.88 11.57 14.86
C ASN A 300 5.22 12.29 16.05
N CYS A 301 3.95 12.69 15.92
CA CYS A 301 3.15 13.00 17.09
C CYS A 301 3.00 11.75 17.98
N TYR A 302 2.65 11.92 19.25
CA TYR A 302 2.60 10.82 20.21
C TYR A 302 1.69 9.68 19.72
N GLU A 303 0.49 9.99 19.27
CA GLU A 303 -0.49 8.99 18.83
C GLU A 303 -0.04 8.24 17.58
N LYS A 304 0.59 8.93 16.64
CA LYS A 304 1.16 8.29 15.45
C LYS A 304 2.30 7.34 15.81
N GLU A 305 3.20 7.78 16.70
CA GLU A 305 4.31 6.95 17.19
C GLU A 305 3.78 5.67 17.85
N GLN A 306 2.74 5.77 18.67
CA GLN A 306 2.16 4.60 19.31
C GLN A 306 1.47 3.65 18.31
N THR A 307 0.83 4.20 17.28
CA THR A 307 0.27 3.41 16.17
C THR A 307 1.37 2.66 15.41
N ILE A 308 2.51 3.31 15.15
CA ILE A 308 3.69 2.69 14.53
C ILE A 308 4.26 1.57 15.41
N LEU A 309 4.37 1.80 16.72
CA LEU A 309 4.80 0.78 17.68
C LEU A 309 3.83 -0.40 17.73
N HIS A 310 2.52 -0.14 17.64
CA HIS A 310 1.51 -1.19 17.55
C HIS A 310 1.71 -2.07 16.30
N TYR A 311 1.97 -1.49 15.13
CA TYR A 311 2.26 -2.29 13.93
C TYR A 311 3.52 -3.15 14.11
N ALA A 312 4.56 -2.60 14.72
CA ALA A 312 5.76 -3.37 15.06
C ALA A 312 5.44 -4.53 16.03
N ASP A 313 4.63 -4.28 17.07
CA ASP A 313 4.18 -5.28 18.02
C ASP A 313 3.36 -6.39 17.36
N VAL A 314 2.43 -6.07 16.47
CA VAL A 314 1.64 -7.06 15.73
C VAL A 314 2.54 -8.00 14.94
N ILE A 315 3.56 -7.46 14.26
CA ILE A 315 4.50 -8.28 13.49
C ILE A 315 5.46 -9.08 14.39
N ASN A 316 6.01 -8.48 15.44
CA ASN A 316 6.89 -9.19 16.38
C ASN A 316 6.14 -10.36 17.06
N LYS A 317 4.91 -10.12 17.52
CA LYS A 317 4.10 -11.13 18.22
C LYS A 317 3.55 -12.23 17.32
N SER A 318 3.48 -12.01 15.99
CA SER A 318 3.08 -13.05 15.03
C SER A 318 4.08 -14.22 14.94
N GLY A 319 5.34 -14.02 15.37
CA GLY A 319 6.42 -14.99 15.19
C GLY A 319 6.90 -15.15 13.75
N TRP A 320 6.38 -14.36 12.80
CA TRP A 320 6.73 -14.49 11.38
C TRP A 320 8.16 -14.06 11.09
N LEU A 321 8.70 -13.08 11.83
CA LEU A 321 10.08 -12.59 11.62
C LEU A 321 11.13 -13.68 11.83
N ASP A 322 10.86 -14.63 12.72
CA ASP A 322 11.75 -15.75 13.03
C ASP A 322 11.75 -16.80 11.91
N ASN A 323 10.67 -16.88 11.13
CA ASN A 323 10.46 -17.96 10.15
C ASN A 323 10.46 -17.48 8.70
N CYS A 324 10.30 -16.18 8.46
CA CYS A 324 10.31 -15.64 7.10
C CYS A 324 11.70 -15.79 6.46
N ASP A 325 11.73 -16.01 5.15
CA ASP A 325 12.96 -16.12 4.38
C ASP A 325 13.64 -14.77 4.17
N LYS A 326 12.86 -13.68 4.13
CA LYS A 326 13.39 -12.33 3.93
C LYS A 326 12.51 -11.25 4.55
N LEU A 327 13.11 -10.43 5.39
CA LEU A 327 12.62 -9.11 5.78
C LEU A 327 13.22 -8.04 4.85
N THR A 328 12.41 -7.11 4.37
CA THR A 328 12.86 -5.84 3.78
C THR A 328 12.24 -4.71 4.59
N ILE A 329 13.02 -3.75 5.05
CA ILE A 329 12.55 -2.72 5.98
C ILE A 329 13.02 -1.33 5.58
N GLY A 330 12.13 -0.34 5.73
CA GLY A 330 12.31 1.04 5.30
C GLY A 330 11.60 1.36 3.97
N GLY A 331 11.94 2.49 3.37
CA GLY A 331 11.42 2.92 2.05
C GLY A 331 10.69 4.26 2.07
N ASP A 332 9.85 4.52 3.08
CA ASP A 332 9.08 5.78 3.19
C ASP A 332 9.60 6.74 4.27
N GLY A 333 10.47 6.25 5.15
CA GLY A 333 11.13 6.98 6.24
C GLY A 333 12.59 6.56 6.39
N GLU A 334 13.25 7.05 7.44
CA GLU A 334 14.60 6.61 7.81
C GLU A 334 14.56 5.47 8.83
N THR A 335 15.06 4.30 8.42
CA THR A 335 15.05 3.06 9.19
C THR A 335 15.68 3.20 10.55
N PHE A 336 16.84 3.85 10.66
CA PHE A 336 17.54 3.99 11.94
C PHE A 336 17.07 5.17 12.78
N LEU A 337 16.08 5.94 12.30
CA LEU A 337 15.41 6.99 13.07
C LEU A 337 14.16 6.45 13.76
N SER A 338 13.30 5.76 13.01
CA SER A 338 12.00 5.26 13.49
C SER A 338 12.13 4.31 14.67
N LYS A 339 11.31 4.49 15.71
CA LYS A 339 11.26 3.52 16.82
C LYS A 339 10.59 2.22 16.39
N GLY A 340 9.56 2.28 15.54
CA GLY A 340 8.89 1.08 15.03
C GLY A 340 9.81 0.22 14.17
N TYR A 341 10.58 0.83 13.27
CA TYR A 341 11.55 0.05 12.49
C TYR A 341 12.66 -0.55 13.37
N LYS A 342 13.18 0.22 14.33
CA LYS A 342 14.16 -0.30 15.30
C LYS A 342 13.60 -1.44 16.14
N LYS A 343 12.33 -1.35 16.55
CA LYS A 343 11.63 -2.42 17.26
C LYS A 343 11.53 -3.70 16.42
N VAL A 344 11.19 -3.60 15.14
CA VAL A 344 11.21 -4.76 14.22
C VAL A 344 12.64 -5.30 14.02
N LEU A 345 13.63 -4.42 13.89
CA LEU A 345 15.01 -4.83 13.58
C LEU A 345 15.75 -5.45 14.75
N PHE A 346 15.64 -4.85 15.94
CA PHE A 346 16.53 -5.11 17.07
C PHE A 346 15.88 -5.84 18.24
N GLU A 347 14.55 -5.88 18.33
CA GLU A 347 13.91 -6.63 19.42
C GLU A 347 14.29 -8.11 19.34
N ASP A 348 14.56 -8.70 20.50
CA ASP A 348 15.10 -10.04 20.59
C ASP A 348 14.14 -11.06 19.96
N ALA A 349 14.75 -11.98 19.23
CA ALA A 349 14.08 -13.05 18.52
C ALA A 349 14.32 -14.36 19.26
N SER A 350 13.47 -15.37 19.03
CA SER A 350 13.71 -16.70 19.61
C SER A 350 14.93 -17.40 19.02
N LYS A 351 15.40 -16.94 17.86
CA LYS A 351 16.56 -17.44 17.11
C LYS A 351 17.12 -16.36 16.18
N ILE A 352 18.32 -16.59 15.66
CA ILE A 352 18.89 -15.78 14.58
C ILE A 352 17.94 -15.84 13.38
N ARG A 353 17.56 -14.67 12.84
CA ARG A 353 16.63 -14.56 11.71
C ARG A 353 17.38 -14.78 10.39
N LYS A 354 16.70 -15.27 9.35
CA LYS A 354 17.37 -15.62 8.08
C LYS A 354 18.00 -14.42 7.36
N LYS A 355 17.20 -13.60 6.67
CA LYS A 355 17.70 -12.51 5.84
C LYS A 355 17.00 -11.19 6.09
N VAL A 356 17.77 -10.11 6.16
CA VAL A 356 17.26 -8.74 6.15
C VAL A 356 17.85 -7.93 5.00
N ASN A 357 17.02 -7.12 4.34
CA ASN A 357 17.45 -6.02 3.48
C ASN A 357 17.02 -4.69 4.09
N ILE A 358 17.99 -3.91 4.54
CA ILE A 358 17.78 -2.62 5.20
C ILE A 358 17.85 -1.50 4.17
N MET A 359 16.76 -0.77 3.98
CA MET A 359 16.72 0.43 3.16
C MET A 359 16.95 1.65 4.06
N THR A 360 17.96 2.47 3.77
CA THR A 360 18.31 3.63 4.61
C THR A 360 18.90 4.74 3.74
N ASN A 361 18.90 5.97 4.24
CA ASN A 361 19.70 7.07 3.68
C ASN A 361 21.17 7.02 4.13
N GLY A 362 21.56 6.10 5.02
CA GLY A 362 22.93 5.84 5.44
C GLY A 362 23.49 6.81 6.49
N THR A 363 22.88 7.96 6.72
CA THR A 363 23.44 8.99 7.64
C THR A 363 23.42 8.60 9.11
N LEU A 364 22.58 7.64 9.49
CA LEU A 364 22.43 7.13 10.85
C LEU A 364 23.03 5.72 11.04
N PHE A 365 23.64 5.12 10.01
CA PHE A 365 24.30 3.82 10.13
C PHE A 365 25.69 3.98 10.76
N THR A 366 25.74 4.03 12.09
CA THR A 366 26.97 4.18 12.87
C THR A 366 27.44 2.85 13.47
N PRO A 367 28.67 2.76 14.00
CA PRO A 367 29.13 1.58 14.74
C PRO A 367 28.18 1.14 15.86
N THR A 368 27.60 2.08 16.62
CA THR A 368 26.60 1.80 17.66
C THR A 368 25.29 1.19 17.13
N ILE A 369 24.91 1.52 15.89
CA ILE A 369 23.77 0.86 15.23
C ILE A 369 24.16 -0.54 14.76
N TRP A 370 25.39 -0.72 14.29
CA TRP A 370 25.91 -2.03 13.91
C TRP A 370 25.97 -2.99 15.11
N GLU A 371 26.47 -2.54 16.26
CA GLU A 371 26.50 -3.33 17.51
C GLU A 371 25.13 -3.90 17.90
N GLN A 372 24.04 -3.18 17.59
CA GLN A 372 22.66 -3.65 17.84
C GLN A 372 22.15 -4.65 16.79
N LEU A 373 22.74 -4.65 15.60
CA LEU A 373 22.32 -5.49 14.47
C LEU A 373 23.13 -6.79 14.37
N GLU A 374 24.41 -6.74 14.74
CA GLU A 374 25.35 -7.85 14.64
C GLU A 374 24.82 -9.09 15.37
N GLY A 375 24.87 -10.24 14.72
CA GLY A 375 24.37 -11.51 15.26
C GLY A 375 22.84 -11.70 15.25
N LYS A 376 22.03 -10.71 14.85
CA LYS A 376 20.56 -10.87 14.78
C LYS A 376 20.06 -11.55 13.50
N TYR A 377 20.84 -11.52 12.43
CA TYR A 377 20.48 -12.09 11.13
C TYR A 377 21.62 -12.93 10.55
N GLU A 378 21.30 -14.03 9.87
CA GLU A 378 22.29 -14.86 9.14
C GLU A 378 22.84 -14.11 7.92
N HIS A 379 21.98 -13.35 7.23
CA HIS A 379 22.33 -12.58 6.05
C HIS A 379 21.80 -11.14 6.13
N ILE A 380 22.70 -10.17 6.02
CA ILE A 380 22.42 -8.74 6.05
C ILE A 380 22.75 -8.12 4.68
N SER A 381 21.73 -7.52 4.07
CA SER A 381 21.90 -6.70 2.87
C SER A 381 21.52 -5.25 3.18
N MET A 382 22.23 -4.30 2.58
CA MET A 382 21.94 -2.87 2.74
C MET A 382 21.69 -2.19 1.39
N SER A 383 20.64 -1.37 1.35
CA SER A 383 20.24 -0.57 0.19
C SER A 383 20.29 0.91 0.58
N ILE A 384 21.38 1.60 0.23
CA ILE A 384 21.65 2.98 0.67
C ILE A 384 21.18 3.99 -0.38
N SER A 385 20.36 4.96 0.01
CA SER A 385 19.94 6.07 -0.86
C SER A 385 20.91 7.26 -0.76
N VAL A 386 21.73 7.45 -1.79
CA VAL A 386 22.87 8.39 -1.78
C VAL A 386 22.62 9.61 -2.68
N ASP A 387 22.14 9.39 -3.90
CA ASP A 387 21.80 10.38 -4.95
C ASP A 387 22.89 11.36 -5.41
N ALA A 388 24.04 11.45 -4.74
CA ALA A 388 25.12 12.38 -5.08
C ALA A 388 26.47 11.91 -4.50
N VAL A 389 27.56 12.21 -5.21
CA VAL A 389 28.95 12.00 -4.73
C VAL A 389 29.69 13.30 -4.45
N THR A 390 29.04 14.45 -4.63
CA THR A 390 29.54 15.75 -4.19
C THR A 390 28.66 16.34 -3.10
N GLU A 391 29.28 17.07 -2.16
CA GLU A 391 28.55 17.75 -1.09
C GLU A 391 27.55 18.79 -1.63
N ALA A 392 27.93 19.51 -2.69
CA ALA A 392 27.08 20.52 -3.31
C ALA A 392 25.78 19.92 -3.86
N THR A 393 25.88 18.82 -4.62
CA THR A 393 24.70 18.12 -5.17
C THR A 393 23.91 17.44 -4.06
N TYR A 394 24.57 16.83 -3.08
CA TYR A 394 23.91 16.20 -1.94
C TYR A 394 23.07 17.19 -1.12
N LYS A 395 23.63 18.36 -0.79
CA LYS A 395 22.94 19.45 -0.07
C LYS A 395 21.72 19.94 -0.85
N LYS A 396 21.82 20.01 -2.18
CA LYS A 396 20.72 20.43 -3.06
C LYS A 396 19.59 19.42 -3.13
N LEU A 397 19.89 18.12 -3.16
CA LEU A 397 18.90 17.07 -3.41
C LEU A 397 18.30 16.46 -2.14
N ARG A 398 19.14 16.16 -1.14
CA ARG A 398 18.75 15.40 0.07
C ARG A 398 18.82 16.24 1.35
N GLY A 399 19.81 17.13 1.42
CA GLY A 399 20.18 17.80 2.67
C GLY A 399 20.88 16.87 3.66
N GLY A 400 21.12 17.33 4.89
CA GLY A 400 21.88 16.58 5.91
C GLY A 400 23.40 16.67 5.71
N SER A 401 24.15 15.89 6.49
CA SER A 401 25.62 15.90 6.49
C SER A 401 26.18 14.92 5.47
N PHE A 402 26.70 15.43 4.35
CA PHE A 402 27.40 14.61 3.35
C PHE A 402 28.64 13.95 3.96
N LYS A 403 29.39 14.68 4.79
CA LYS A 403 30.55 14.15 5.52
C LYS A 403 30.19 12.95 6.40
N GLN A 404 29.06 13.01 7.10
CA GLN A 404 28.61 11.89 7.93
C GLN A 404 28.22 10.67 7.07
N LEU A 405 27.54 10.90 5.95
CA LEU A 405 27.23 9.83 5.00
C LEU A 405 28.51 9.14 4.52
N MET A 406 29.49 9.90 4.01
CA MET A 406 30.74 9.34 3.50
C MET A 406 31.48 8.52 4.57
N LYS A 407 31.60 9.05 5.80
CA LYS A 407 32.19 8.32 6.93
C LYS A 407 31.47 6.99 7.20
N ASN A 408 30.15 6.98 7.19
CA ASN A 408 29.37 5.76 7.41
C ASN A 408 29.51 4.76 6.25
N MET A 409 29.72 5.24 5.01
CA MET A 409 29.96 4.38 3.85
C MET A 409 31.35 3.73 3.88
N GLU A 410 32.37 4.42 4.40
CA GLU A 410 33.68 3.83 4.67
C GLU A 410 33.58 2.71 5.72
N PHE A 411 32.87 2.95 6.81
CA PHE A 411 32.59 1.92 7.82
C PHE A 411 31.81 0.72 7.24
N LEU A 412 30.77 0.98 6.42
CA LEU A 412 30.02 -0.08 5.75
C LEU A 412 30.90 -0.88 4.76
N SER A 413 31.86 -0.22 4.11
CA SER A 413 32.84 -0.87 3.22
C SER A 413 33.76 -1.82 3.99
N GLU A 414 34.17 -1.47 5.21
CA GLU A 414 34.91 -2.38 6.11
C GLU A 414 34.09 -3.61 6.46
N LEU A 415 32.85 -3.43 6.94
CA LEU A 415 31.95 -4.55 7.26
C LEU A 415 31.68 -5.46 6.05
N ARG A 416 31.55 -4.89 4.85
CA ARG A 416 31.38 -5.66 3.61
C ARG A 416 32.60 -6.50 3.28
N ARG A 417 33.81 -5.94 3.42
CA ARG A 417 35.09 -6.64 3.20
C ARG A 417 35.37 -7.72 4.22
N GLU A 418 34.95 -7.51 5.47
CA GLU A 418 35.02 -8.52 6.55
C GLU A 418 33.99 -9.65 6.38
N GLY A 419 33.08 -9.56 5.40
CA GLY A 419 32.02 -10.56 5.18
C GLY A 419 30.87 -10.49 6.19
N LYS A 420 30.83 -9.46 7.04
CA LYS A 420 29.76 -9.24 8.03
C LYS A 420 28.46 -8.70 7.42
N VAL A 421 28.58 -7.97 6.32
CA VAL A 421 27.46 -7.56 5.47
C VAL A 421 27.59 -8.29 4.14
N ASP A 422 26.58 -9.04 3.74
CA ASP A 422 26.66 -9.91 2.55
C ASP A 422 26.57 -9.14 1.23
N PHE A 423 25.83 -8.03 1.22
CA PHE A 423 25.53 -7.31 0.00
C PHE A 423 25.21 -5.83 0.25
N VAL A 424 25.87 -4.95 -0.48
CA VAL A 424 25.63 -3.51 -0.45
C VAL A 424 25.23 -3.00 -1.83
N GLN A 425 24.04 -2.41 -1.91
CA GLN A 425 23.56 -1.66 -3.05
C GLN A 425 23.49 -0.17 -2.68
N VAL A 426 24.06 0.68 -3.52
CA VAL A 426 23.87 2.14 -3.45
C VAL A 426 22.92 2.58 -4.55
N ASN A 427 22.00 3.46 -4.21
CA ASN A 427 20.92 3.94 -5.07
C ASN A 427 21.13 5.41 -5.43
N MET A 428 20.98 5.73 -6.71
CA MET A 428 20.84 7.09 -7.21
C MET A 428 19.51 7.22 -7.97
N ILE A 429 18.67 8.12 -7.48
CA ILE A 429 17.50 8.62 -8.20
C ILE A 429 17.97 9.70 -9.16
N VAL A 430 18.13 9.30 -10.43
CA VAL A 430 18.69 10.11 -11.50
C VAL A 430 17.68 11.16 -11.94
N GLN A 431 18.13 12.41 -11.93
CA GLN A 431 17.38 13.60 -12.28
C GLN A 431 18.32 14.65 -12.88
N GLU A 432 17.76 15.74 -13.39
CA GLU A 432 18.48 16.87 -13.97
C GLU A 432 19.63 17.36 -13.07
N GLY A 433 19.41 17.34 -11.75
CA GLY A 433 20.35 17.84 -10.76
C GLY A 433 21.59 16.98 -10.52
N ASN A 434 21.60 15.69 -10.89
CA ASN A 434 22.70 14.76 -10.57
C ASN A 434 23.14 13.83 -11.72
N TYR A 435 22.48 13.83 -12.88
CA TYR A 435 22.83 12.87 -13.94
C TYR A 435 24.30 12.95 -14.40
N ARG A 436 24.95 14.10 -14.24
CA ARG A 436 26.38 14.29 -14.57
C ARG A 436 27.32 13.55 -13.60
N GLU A 437 26.86 13.23 -12.40
CA GLU A 437 27.63 12.50 -11.38
C GLU A 437 27.45 10.98 -11.49
N MET A 438 26.66 10.47 -12.44
CA MET A 438 26.40 9.02 -12.54
C MET A 438 27.68 8.20 -12.69
N LYS A 439 28.65 8.67 -13.49
CA LYS A 439 29.94 7.98 -13.68
C LYS A 439 30.71 7.92 -12.37
N ASP A 440 30.91 9.08 -11.74
CA ASP A 440 31.65 9.19 -10.48
C ASP A 440 30.97 8.41 -9.35
N PHE A 441 29.64 8.33 -9.35
CA PHE A 441 28.88 7.48 -8.44
C PHE A 441 29.18 5.99 -8.60
N VAL A 442 29.26 5.50 -9.83
CA VAL A 442 29.63 4.10 -10.09
C VAL A 442 31.07 3.84 -9.67
N LEU A 443 32.00 4.73 -10.04
CA LEU A 443 33.41 4.60 -9.66
C LEU A 443 33.61 4.65 -8.14
N TRP A 444 32.86 5.52 -7.44
CA TRP A 444 32.86 5.60 -5.98
C TRP A 444 32.34 4.29 -5.33
N ALA A 445 31.24 3.73 -5.84
CA ALA A 445 30.72 2.46 -5.36
C ALA A 445 31.74 1.31 -5.53
N LYS A 446 32.41 1.26 -6.70
CA LYS A 446 33.49 0.29 -6.98
C LYS A 446 34.66 0.46 -6.02
N LYS A 447 35.10 1.70 -5.78
CA LYS A 447 36.21 2.00 -4.86
C LYS A 447 35.93 1.49 -3.43
N LEU A 448 34.68 1.57 -2.99
CA LEU A 448 34.26 1.07 -1.67
C LEU A 448 34.02 -0.45 -1.65
N GLY A 449 34.18 -1.15 -2.77
CA GLY A 449 33.92 -2.59 -2.85
C GLY A 449 32.44 -2.95 -2.66
N PHE A 450 31.52 -2.04 -3.00
CA PHE A 450 30.09 -2.34 -2.98
C PHE A 450 29.67 -3.16 -4.19
N ASP A 451 28.58 -3.91 -4.05
CA ASP A 451 28.18 -4.95 -5.00
C ASP A 451 27.27 -4.42 -6.12
N ARG A 452 26.60 -3.28 -5.91
CA ARG A 452 25.69 -2.72 -6.92
C ARG A 452 25.52 -1.20 -6.85
N ALA A 453 25.59 -0.56 -8.01
CA ALA A 453 25.17 0.81 -8.25
C ALA A 453 23.83 0.80 -9.01
N TYR A 454 22.74 1.10 -8.31
CA TYR A 454 21.40 1.11 -8.88
C TYR A 454 21.00 2.53 -9.30
N LEU A 455 20.70 2.69 -10.59
CA LEU A 455 20.28 3.95 -11.19
C LEU A 455 18.80 3.85 -11.58
N SER A 456 17.97 4.71 -10.99
CA SER A 456 16.52 4.75 -11.25
C SER A 456 16.11 6.17 -11.63
N PRO A 457 15.17 6.37 -12.56
CA PRO A 457 14.71 7.73 -12.85
C PRO A 457 13.89 8.26 -11.68
N ILE A 458 13.88 9.58 -11.52
CA ILE A 458 12.98 10.26 -10.59
C ILE A 458 11.53 10.14 -11.05
N TRP A 459 10.62 9.95 -10.08
CA TRP A 459 9.17 9.95 -10.28
C TRP A 459 8.51 11.14 -9.57
N ASN A 460 7.38 11.58 -10.12
CA ASN A 460 6.59 12.64 -9.49
C ASN A 460 5.58 12.03 -8.52
N TRP A 461 5.83 12.20 -7.22
CA TRP A 461 4.95 11.72 -6.14
C TRP A 461 3.89 12.75 -5.75
N GLY A 462 3.61 13.72 -6.63
CA GLY A 462 2.77 14.88 -6.33
C GLY A 462 3.51 16.01 -5.61
N THR A 463 4.84 15.90 -5.45
CA THR A 463 5.68 16.96 -4.86
C THR A 463 6.00 18.09 -5.83
N TYR A 464 5.86 17.85 -7.13
CA TYR A 464 6.14 18.82 -8.19
C TYR A 464 4.91 19.06 -9.04
N LEU A 465 4.77 20.30 -9.52
CA LEU A 465 3.88 20.57 -10.65
C LEU A 465 4.40 19.86 -11.90
N ASP A 466 3.50 19.44 -12.79
CA ASP A 466 3.88 18.73 -14.01
C ASP A 466 4.86 19.51 -14.91
N SER A 467 4.72 20.84 -14.96
CA SER A 467 5.62 21.72 -15.70
C SER A 467 7.03 21.76 -15.10
N GLU A 468 7.14 21.75 -13.78
CA GLU A 468 8.41 21.68 -13.05
C GLU A 468 9.04 20.29 -13.23
N PHE A 469 8.24 19.23 -13.09
CA PHE A 469 8.72 17.85 -13.17
C PHE A 469 9.31 17.52 -14.54
N LYS A 470 8.75 18.04 -15.65
CA LYS A 470 9.35 17.91 -16.99
C LYS A 470 10.79 18.42 -17.06
N ARG A 471 11.13 19.46 -16.29
CA ARG A 471 12.49 20.02 -16.23
C ARG A 471 13.42 19.14 -15.40
N ILE A 472 12.90 18.54 -14.33
CA ILE A 472 13.64 17.69 -13.38
C ILE A 472 13.88 16.28 -13.92
N SER A 473 12.91 15.68 -14.61
CA SER A 473 13.01 14.33 -15.15
C SER A 473 14.12 14.22 -16.19
N ILE A 474 14.77 13.05 -16.27
CA ILE A 474 15.71 12.73 -17.35
C ILE A 474 15.02 12.33 -18.66
N PHE A 475 13.70 12.18 -18.65
CA PHE A 475 12.88 11.91 -19.83
C PHE A 475 12.23 13.19 -20.36
N ALA A 476 12.04 13.23 -21.68
CA ALA A 476 11.36 14.32 -22.39
C ALA A 476 9.83 14.12 -22.42
N ASP A 477 9.35 12.89 -22.21
CA ASP A 477 7.94 12.51 -22.16
C ASP A 477 7.56 11.91 -20.80
N ARG A 478 6.26 11.88 -20.50
CA ARG A 478 5.74 11.29 -19.26
C ARG A 478 5.79 9.76 -19.24
N GLY A 479 5.85 9.12 -20.41
CA GLY A 479 5.84 7.67 -20.53
C GLY A 479 7.21 7.02 -20.33
N GLU A 480 8.25 7.80 -20.01
CA GLU A 480 9.63 7.36 -19.86
C GLU A 480 10.18 6.68 -21.13
N ARG A 481 9.71 7.09 -22.32
CA ARG A 481 10.08 6.47 -23.60
C ARG A 481 11.20 7.21 -24.33
N LYS A 482 11.34 8.51 -24.09
CA LYS A 482 12.26 9.42 -24.78
C LYS A 482 13.22 10.05 -23.77
N MET A 483 14.35 9.39 -23.52
CA MET A 483 15.41 9.94 -22.67
C MET A 483 16.03 11.19 -23.32
N LYS A 484 16.30 12.23 -22.51
CA LYS A 484 16.93 13.47 -22.99
C LYS A 484 18.33 13.22 -23.56
N ALA A 485 18.66 13.86 -24.68
CA ALA A 485 19.92 13.64 -25.42
C ALA A 485 21.18 13.76 -24.54
N LYS A 486 21.23 14.79 -23.68
CA LYS A 486 22.34 15.00 -22.74
C LYS A 486 22.57 13.85 -21.74
N VAL A 487 21.51 13.10 -21.39
CA VAL A 487 21.61 11.95 -20.49
C VAL A 487 22.05 10.73 -21.29
N LYS A 488 21.53 10.55 -22.52
CA LYS A 488 22.01 9.52 -23.45
C LYS A 488 23.50 9.65 -23.71
N GLU A 489 24.01 10.87 -23.86
CA GLU A 489 25.44 11.13 -24.07
C GLU A 489 26.28 10.63 -22.89
N CYS A 490 25.89 10.95 -21.64
CA CYS A 490 26.59 10.44 -20.46
C CYS A 490 26.60 8.90 -20.43
N LEU A 491 25.51 8.25 -20.81
CA LEU A 491 25.39 6.79 -20.76
C LEU A 491 26.23 6.04 -21.82
N LYS A 492 26.90 6.74 -22.74
CA LYS A 492 27.86 6.11 -23.69
C LYS A 492 29.16 5.68 -23.02
N ASP A 493 29.46 6.19 -21.82
CA ASP A 493 30.66 5.81 -21.09
C ASP A 493 30.65 4.31 -20.75
N GLU A 494 31.80 3.65 -20.94
CA GLU A 494 31.94 2.21 -20.77
C GLU A 494 31.63 1.73 -19.34
N VAL A 495 31.78 2.60 -18.33
CA VAL A 495 31.49 2.28 -16.94
C VAL A 495 30.03 1.80 -16.75
N PHE A 496 29.10 2.23 -17.60
CA PHE A 496 27.69 1.86 -17.50
C PHE A 496 27.37 0.46 -18.05
N SER A 497 28.37 -0.22 -18.61
CA SER A 497 28.31 -1.64 -19.00
C SER A 497 28.89 -2.57 -17.94
N ASP A 498 29.48 -2.03 -16.88
CA ASP A 498 30.03 -2.80 -15.76
C ASP A 498 28.91 -3.60 -15.04
N PRO A 499 29.14 -4.87 -14.67
CA PRO A 499 28.17 -5.70 -13.96
C PRO A 499 27.63 -5.12 -12.65
N ILE A 500 28.37 -4.21 -12.00
CA ILE A 500 27.90 -3.50 -10.80
C ILE A 500 26.68 -2.61 -11.10
N VAL A 501 26.50 -2.17 -12.35
CA VAL A 501 25.49 -1.17 -12.72
C VAL A 501 24.16 -1.83 -13.05
N LEU A 502 23.11 -1.45 -12.30
CA LEU A 502 21.73 -1.83 -12.60
C LEU A 502 20.90 -0.58 -12.94
N LYS A 503 20.35 -0.52 -14.16
CA LYS A 503 19.55 0.60 -14.66
C LYS A 503 18.07 0.24 -14.68
N ARG A 504 17.20 1.11 -14.16
CA ARG A 504 15.72 0.94 -14.16
C ARG A 504 15.05 1.62 -15.36
N TRP A 505 15.65 1.52 -16.54
CA TRP A 505 15.06 1.96 -17.81
C TRP A 505 15.58 1.07 -18.94
N SER A 506 14.81 0.96 -20.02
CA SER A 506 15.27 0.27 -21.23
C SER A 506 16.34 1.10 -21.93
N GLN A 507 17.38 0.43 -22.46
CA GLN A 507 18.25 1.02 -23.46
C GLN A 507 17.43 1.11 -24.76
N GLY A 508 16.79 2.26 -24.97
CA GLY A 508 16.00 2.54 -26.17
C GLY A 508 16.81 3.26 -27.24
#